data_AF-A0A429EFJ2-F1
#
_entry.id   AF-A0A429EFJ2-F1
#
_cell.length_a   1.000
_cell.length_b   1.000
_cell.length_c   1.000
_cell.angle_alpha   90.00
_cell.angle_beta   90.00
_cell.angle_gamma   90.00
#
_symmetry.space_group_name_H-M   'P 1'
#
loop_
_entity.id
_entity.type
_entity.pdbx_description
1 polymer ?
#
loop_
_entity_poly.entity_id
_entity_poly.type
_entity_poly.pdbx_seq_one_letter_code
_entity_poly.pdbx_strand_id
1 'polypeptide(L)'
;MDPKRKAITAAVVGTALGVGGLAVVAMPATAGDAPVLPQISAEELVQSTLNAKPSAFDGKVKVSNDLGLPQVGSTLPGVSALDVDSAQISTDGAGKSKVSLTEGSSQQTIVRNGQTVWEYSSKDNSATKVTIPDGLAKEHQEKSKDVDPATVASELLGKVRESSTIAVSGTASVANRSAYELVLTPKPTERTLLREIRVAIDDQTRLPLRVTVLANGTSSPALEVSFSEINFAAQPASNFEFTPPKGAKVTEKTAEVDPKNRELAEQAKSDIKVVGDGWDTAITGKIPADALTKAGQAKDEEGRQVDPKALLSRFAKPVSGAWGSGWLVTTKVGSGVLTDDGRYAVGAVPEQVLFEALAAK
;
A
#
# COMPACT_ATOMS: atom_id res chain seq x y z
N MET A 1 -30.22 12.37 -2.36
CA MET A 1 -28.97 12.23 -1.56
C MET A 1 -27.91 11.68 -2.50
N ASP A 2 -26.76 12.33 -2.60
CA ASP A 2 -25.79 12.09 -3.67
C ASP A 2 -24.92 10.85 -3.37
N PRO A 3 -24.94 9.78 -4.20
CA PRO A 3 -24.17 8.56 -3.93
C PRO A 3 -22.65 8.77 -4.01
N LYS A 4 -22.18 9.89 -4.59
CA LYS A 4 -20.76 10.21 -4.81
C LYS A 4 -19.95 10.49 -3.53
N ARG A 5 -20.57 10.47 -2.34
CA ARG A 5 -19.88 10.71 -1.05
C ARG A 5 -19.68 9.46 -0.18
N LYS A 6 -20.07 8.27 -0.65
CA LYS A 6 -20.04 7.01 0.14
C LYS A 6 -18.85 6.08 -0.11
N ALA A 7 -17.82 6.52 -0.83
CA ALA A 7 -16.64 5.71 -1.13
C ALA A 7 -15.34 6.54 -1.05
N ILE A 8 -14.83 6.73 0.17
CA ILE A 8 -13.47 7.25 0.43
C ILE A 8 -12.75 6.34 1.44
N THR A 9 -12.87 5.01 1.26
CA THR A 9 -12.11 4.00 2.01
C THR A 9 -11.93 2.71 1.20
N ALA A 10 -11.06 2.71 0.17
CA ALA A 10 -10.52 1.49 -0.47
C ALA A 10 -9.45 1.81 -1.56
N ALA A 11 -8.49 2.69 -1.25
CA ALA A 11 -7.35 2.96 -2.14
C ALA A 11 -6.12 3.44 -1.35
N VAL A 12 -5.79 2.73 -0.27
CA VAL A 12 -4.66 3.08 0.61
C VAL A 12 -3.54 2.05 0.48
N VAL A 13 -2.83 2.14 -0.64
CA VAL A 13 -1.36 1.94 -0.67
C VAL A 13 -0.66 3.32 -0.68
N GLY A 14 -1.42 4.41 -0.53
CA GLY A 14 -0.96 5.73 -0.11
C GLY A 14 -2.01 6.40 0.77
N THR A 15 -1.58 7.21 1.76
CA THR A 15 -2.35 7.85 2.87
C THR A 15 -2.51 7.03 4.16
N ALA A 16 -1.44 6.95 4.97
CA ALA A 16 -1.46 6.34 6.30
C ALA A 16 -1.96 7.32 7.39
N LEU A 17 -3.21 7.17 7.84
CA LEU A 17 -3.80 7.79 9.05
C LEU A 17 -4.88 6.83 9.61
N GLY A 18 -5.06 6.65 10.93
CA GLY A 18 -4.53 7.39 12.10
C GLY A 18 -4.52 6.53 13.37
N VAL A 19 -4.17 7.11 14.57
CA VAL A 19 -4.71 6.77 15.94
C VAL A 19 -3.96 6.19 17.19
N GLY A 20 -4.48 6.48 18.39
CA GLY A 20 -4.20 5.87 19.70
C GLY A 20 -5.51 5.60 20.49
N GLY A 21 -5.50 4.97 21.64
CA GLY A 21 -4.37 4.33 22.30
C GLY A 21 -4.84 3.62 23.56
N LEU A 22 -4.00 2.71 24.07
CA LEU A 22 -4.07 2.21 25.44
C LEU A 22 -2.69 2.36 26.06
N ALA A 23 -2.61 3.05 27.18
CA ALA A 23 -1.36 3.28 27.88
C ALA A 23 -1.02 2.09 28.80
N VAL A 24 0.11 1.43 28.55
CA VAL A 24 0.83 0.66 29.57
C VAL A 24 2.33 0.91 29.40
N VAL A 25 2.99 1.34 30.48
CA VAL A 25 4.43 1.60 30.52
C VAL A 25 5.17 0.32 30.89
N ALA A 26 6.19 -0.06 30.10
CA ALA A 26 7.30 -0.91 30.53
C ALA A 26 8.53 -0.72 29.63
N MET A 27 9.50 0.07 30.10
CA MET A 27 10.90 0.02 29.65
C MET A 27 11.66 -1.07 30.43
N PRO A 28 12.89 -1.50 30.05
CA PRO A 28 13.71 -1.02 28.94
C PRO A 28 14.20 -2.11 27.95
N ALA A 29 14.58 -1.68 26.75
CA ALA A 29 15.60 -2.35 25.95
C ALA A 29 16.52 -1.27 25.36
N THR A 30 17.80 -1.30 25.72
CA THR A 30 18.75 -0.22 25.45
C THR A 30 19.23 -0.20 24.00
N ALA A 31 18.68 0.70 23.20
CA ALA A 31 19.34 1.34 22.07
C ALA A 31 19.35 2.85 22.35
N GLY A 32 20.35 3.59 21.84
CA GLY A 32 20.66 4.96 22.28
C GLY A 32 19.45 5.90 22.33
N ASP A 33 19.43 6.77 23.35
CA ASP A 33 18.28 7.60 23.73
C ASP A 33 17.51 8.18 22.54
N ALA A 34 16.20 7.95 22.52
CA ALA A 34 15.32 8.44 21.48
C ALA A 34 15.46 9.97 21.35
N PRO A 35 15.62 10.54 20.14
CA PRO A 35 15.91 11.96 19.97
C PRO A 35 14.88 12.85 20.66
N VAL A 36 15.33 13.76 21.53
CA VAL A 36 14.43 14.71 22.21
C VAL A 36 14.06 15.82 21.22
N LEU A 37 12.87 15.70 20.64
CA LEU A 37 12.29 16.69 19.72
C LEU A 37 11.26 17.58 20.43
N PRO A 38 11.01 18.81 19.93
CA PRO A 38 9.91 19.66 20.41
C PRO A 38 8.55 18.94 20.34
N GLN A 39 7.66 19.21 21.28
CA GLN A 39 6.29 18.66 21.19
C GLN A 39 5.54 19.26 20.00
N ILE A 40 4.79 18.41 19.30
CA ILE A 40 3.95 18.76 18.14
C ILE A 40 2.68 17.91 18.20
N SER A 41 1.52 18.49 17.85
CA SER A 41 0.28 17.73 17.72
C SER A 41 0.28 16.84 16.47
N ALA A 42 -0.63 15.86 16.40
CA ALA A 42 -0.80 15.05 15.20
C ALA A 42 -1.29 15.90 14.01
N GLU A 43 -2.14 16.88 14.30
CA GLU A 43 -2.65 17.88 13.37
C GLU A 43 -1.52 18.67 12.71
N GLU A 44 -0.66 19.28 13.52
CA GLU A 44 0.47 20.09 13.05
C GLU A 44 1.52 19.22 12.32
N LEU A 45 1.77 17.99 12.79
CA LEU A 45 2.70 17.08 12.12
C LEU A 45 2.21 16.68 10.73
N VAL A 46 0.93 16.33 10.60
CA VAL A 46 0.32 15.96 9.31
C VAL A 46 0.19 17.17 8.38
N GLN A 47 -0.23 18.33 8.90
CA GLN A 47 -0.27 19.58 8.14
C GLN A 47 1.12 19.98 7.65
N SER A 48 2.16 19.91 8.49
CA SER A 48 3.53 20.23 8.09
C SER A 48 4.11 19.21 7.10
N THR A 49 3.68 17.94 7.15
CA THR A 49 4.00 16.92 6.15
C THR A 49 3.35 17.20 4.80
N LEU A 50 2.07 17.59 4.77
CA LEU A 50 1.36 17.93 3.52
C LEU A 50 1.88 19.23 2.87
N ASN A 51 2.44 20.15 3.68
CA ASN A 51 3.09 21.38 3.19
C ASN A 51 4.59 21.19 2.88
N ALA A 52 5.16 20.01 3.12
CA ALA A 52 6.59 19.78 2.95
C ALA A 52 6.98 19.85 1.47
N LYS A 53 8.03 20.61 1.16
CA LYS A 53 8.60 20.66 -0.19
C LYS A 53 9.43 19.40 -0.43
N PRO A 54 9.23 18.66 -1.54
CA PRO A 54 10.05 17.52 -1.87
C PRO A 54 11.54 17.91 -1.92
N SER A 55 12.36 17.20 -1.15
CA SER A 55 13.80 17.38 -1.13
C SER A 55 14.46 16.39 -2.08
N ALA A 56 15.60 16.77 -2.68
CA ALA A 56 16.44 15.82 -3.41
C ALA A 56 17.06 14.83 -2.43
N PHE A 57 16.98 13.53 -2.72
CA PHE A 57 17.62 12.49 -1.93
C PHE A 57 17.95 11.25 -2.77
N ASP A 58 18.80 10.41 -2.19
CA ASP A 58 18.97 9.01 -2.55
C ASP A 58 18.84 8.15 -1.28
N GLY A 59 18.20 6.99 -1.36
CA GLY A 59 17.98 6.14 -0.19
C GLY A 59 17.55 4.71 -0.52
N LYS A 60 17.85 3.81 0.42
CA LYS A 60 17.46 2.40 0.37
C LYS A 60 16.32 2.16 1.33
N VAL A 61 15.24 1.59 0.81
CA VAL A 61 14.10 1.06 1.57
C VAL A 61 14.23 -0.46 1.66
N LYS A 62 13.99 -1.01 2.85
CA LYS A 62 13.78 -2.44 3.08
C LYS A 62 12.31 -2.68 3.39
N VAL A 63 11.80 -3.82 2.96
CA VAL A 63 10.49 -4.33 3.35
C VAL A 63 10.71 -5.57 4.22
N SER A 64 10.01 -5.64 5.34
CA SER A 64 9.91 -6.83 6.18
C SER A 64 8.45 -7.27 6.18
N ASN A 65 8.17 -8.44 5.63
CA ASN A 65 6.83 -8.98 5.48
C ASN A 65 6.72 -10.25 6.35
N ASP A 66 5.99 -10.13 7.46
CA ASP A 66 5.60 -11.23 8.34
C ASP A 66 4.06 -11.37 8.35
N LEU A 67 3.41 -11.12 7.20
CA LEU A 67 1.96 -11.22 7.08
C LEU A 67 1.48 -12.67 7.20
N GLY A 68 2.35 -13.66 6.98
CA GLY A 68 2.01 -15.09 7.01
C GLY A 68 1.22 -15.54 5.76
N LEU A 69 1.40 -14.85 4.64
CA LEU A 69 0.75 -15.18 3.38
C LEU A 69 1.27 -16.52 2.81
N PRO A 70 0.39 -17.38 2.26
CA PRO A 70 0.83 -18.55 1.51
C PRO A 70 1.66 -18.14 0.28
N GLN A 71 2.70 -18.90 -0.06
CA GLN A 71 3.63 -18.63 -1.18
C GLN A 71 2.94 -18.51 -2.56
N VAL A 72 1.71 -19.00 -2.71
CA VAL A 72 0.87 -18.84 -3.90
C VAL A 72 0.29 -17.43 -4.07
N GLY A 73 0.32 -16.61 -3.01
CA GLY A 73 -0.24 -15.25 -2.97
C GLY A 73 0.47 -14.28 -3.92
N SER A 74 1.74 -14.52 -4.23
CA SER A 74 2.56 -13.79 -5.22
C SER A 74 1.92 -13.67 -6.62
N THR A 75 0.97 -14.56 -6.94
CA THR A 75 0.23 -14.55 -8.22
C THR A 75 -1.04 -13.70 -8.22
N LEU A 76 -1.46 -13.16 -7.06
CA LEU A 76 -2.66 -12.33 -6.95
C LEU A 76 -2.34 -10.85 -7.25
N PRO A 77 -3.16 -10.16 -8.07
CA PRO A 77 -2.99 -8.73 -8.33
C PRO A 77 -2.94 -7.91 -7.05
N GLY A 78 -1.88 -7.12 -6.87
CA GLY A 78 -1.65 -6.26 -5.70
C GLY A 78 -0.92 -6.93 -4.53
N VAL A 79 -0.81 -8.26 -4.50
CA VAL A 79 -0.03 -8.98 -3.46
C VAL A 79 1.45 -9.09 -3.84
N SER A 80 1.78 -9.21 -5.13
CA SER A 80 3.16 -9.23 -5.63
C SER A 80 4.01 -8.01 -5.26
N ALA A 81 3.38 -6.87 -4.94
CA ALA A 81 4.06 -5.68 -4.43
C ALA A 81 4.63 -5.87 -3.00
N LEU A 82 4.26 -6.94 -2.31
CA LEU A 82 4.70 -7.29 -0.95
C LEU A 82 5.83 -8.33 -0.92
N ASP A 83 6.23 -8.86 -2.08
CA ASP A 83 7.34 -9.81 -2.27
C ASP A 83 8.68 -9.11 -2.60
N VAL A 84 8.73 -7.79 -2.49
CA VAL A 84 9.92 -6.96 -2.75
C VAL A 84 10.86 -6.97 -1.55
N ASP A 85 12.10 -7.43 -1.70
CA ASP A 85 13.09 -7.43 -0.61
C ASP A 85 13.53 -6.00 -0.23
N SER A 86 13.81 -5.19 -1.26
CA SER A 86 14.30 -3.82 -1.10
C SER A 86 14.09 -2.97 -2.34
N ALA A 87 14.10 -1.65 -2.15
CA ALA A 87 14.06 -0.67 -3.22
C ALA A 87 15.09 0.44 -3.00
N GLN A 88 15.81 0.84 -4.05
CA GLN A 88 16.59 2.08 -4.11
C GLN A 88 15.71 3.18 -4.70
N ILE A 89 15.58 4.32 -4.01
CA ILE A 89 14.79 5.47 -4.43
C ILE A 89 15.72 6.69 -4.51
N SER A 90 15.74 7.35 -5.67
CA SER A 90 16.42 8.63 -5.87
C SER A 90 15.46 9.66 -6.45
N THR A 91 15.56 10.93 -6.06
CA THR A 91 14.78 12.04 -6.65
C THR A 91 15.55 13.35 -6.61
N ASP A 92 15.27 14.24 -7.57
CA ASP A 92 15.79 15.61 -7.59
C ASP A 92 14.92 16.62 -6.81
N GLY A 93 13.78 16.19 -6.25
CA GLY A 93 12.80 17.07 -5.59
C GLY A 93 12.00 17.99 -6.54
N ALA A 94 12.32 17.98 -7.85
CA ALA A 94 11.69 18.81 -8.88
C ALA A 94 10.80 18.00 -9.85
N GLY A 95 10.73 16.68 -9.66
CA GLY A 95 9.82 15.78 -10.38
C GLY A 95 10.52 14.70 -11.21
N LYS A 96 11.85 14.64 -11.19
CA LYS A 96 12.59 13.46 -11.66
C LYS A 96 12.75 12.47 -10.51
N SER A 97 12.60 11.19 -10.83
CA SER A 97 12.77 10.13 -9.85
C SER A 97 13.23 8.84 -10.51
N LYS A 98 13.92 8.02 -9.73
CA LYS A 98 14.28 6.64 -10.08
C LYS A 98 13.93 5.75 -8.91
N VAL A 99 13.23 4.65 -9.19
CA VAL A 99 12.95 3.58 -8.25
C VAL A 99 13.51 2.30 -8.85
N SER A 100 14.39 1.61 -8.13
CA SER A 100 14.93 0.30 -8.53
C SER A 100 14.51 -0.70 -7.48
N LEU A 101 13.66 -1.66 -7.83
CA LEU A 101 13.19 -2.72 -6.94
C LEU A 101 13.99 -3.99 -7.22
N THR A 102 14.41 -4.69 -6.16
CA THR A 102 15.07 -5.99 -6.25
C THR A 102 14.11 -7.06 -5.73
N GLU A 103 13.87 -8.08 -6.55
CA GLU A 103 13.00 -9.23 -6.26
C GLU A 103 13.82 -10.49 -6.61
N GLY A 104 14.48 -11.06 -5.60
CA GLY A 104 15.41 -12.18 -5.77
C GLY A 104 16.57 -11.85 -6.72
N SER A 105 16.64 -12.54 -7.87
CA SER A 105 17.64 -12.31 -8.93
C SER A 105 17.19 -11.34 -10.02
N SER A 106 15.98 -10.77 -9.90
CA SER A 106 15.40 -9.85 -10.88
C SER A 106 15.36 -8.42 -10.36
N GLN A 107 15.45 -7.47 -11.28
CA GLN A 107 15.40 -6.04 -11.01
C GLN A 107 14.30 -5.41 -11.86
N GLN A 108 13.39 -4.69 -11.19
CA GLN A 108 12.48 -3.76 -11.85
C GLN A 108 13.03 -2.34 -11.68
N THR A 109 12.88 -1.48 -12.68
CA THR A 109 13.36 -0.10 -12.62
C THR A 109 12.36 0.85 -13.26
N ILE A 110 11.94 1.86 -12.51
CA ILE A 110 11.05 2.92 -12.97
C ILE A 110 11.85 4.23 -12.94
N VAL A 111 11.92 4.94 -14.07
CA VAL A 111 12.62 6.22 -14.18
C VAL A 111 11.69 7.27 -14.77
N ARG A 112 11.37 8.32 -13.99
CA ARG A 112 10.65 9.50 -14.46
C ARG A 112 11.64 10.63 -14.74
N ASN A 113 11.57 11.18 -15.94
CA ASN A 113 12.32 12.37 -16.35
C ASN A 113 11.39 13.31 -17.12
N GLY A 114 10.87 14.33 -16.43
CA GLY A 114 9.85 15.22 -16.95
C GLY A 114 8.56 14.47 -17.32
N GLN A 115 8.24 14.46 -18.61
CA GLN A 115 7.07 13.80 -19.20
C GLN A 115 7.32 12.35 -19.62
N THR A 116 8.57 11.87 -19.62
CA THR A 116 8.88 10.47 -19.94
C THR A 116 8.93 9.65 -18.65
N VAL A 117 8.21 8.54 -18.63
CA VAL A 117 8.39 7.47 -17.65
C VAL A 117 8.91 6.24 -18.40
N TRP A 118 10.01 5.67 -17.93
CA TRP A 118 10.48 4.36 -18.33
C TRP A 118 10.17 3.35 -17.24
N GLU A 119 9.68 2.19 -17.64
CA GLU A 119 9.55 0.99 -16.82
C GLU A 119 10.39 -0.11 -17.46
N TYR A 120 11.22 -0.80 -16.69
CA TYR A 120 12.09 -1.87 -17.17
C TYR A 120 12.04 -3.06 -16.22
N SER A 121 12.04 -4.26 -16.79
CA SER A 121 12.15 -5.54 -16.07
C SER A 121 13.31 -6.35 -16.63
N SER A 122 14.23 -6.77 -15.75
CA SER A 122 15.36 -7.62 -16.15
C SER A 122 14.97 -9.08 -16.38
N LYS A 123 13.80 -9.53 -15.88
CA LYS A 123 13.33 -10.91 -15.92
C LYS A 123 13.02 -11.38 -17.35
N ASP A 124 12.43 -10.49 -18.14
CA ASP A 124 12.05 -10.67 -19.54
C ASP A 124 12.81 -9.72 -20.49
N ASN A 125 13.75 -8.93 -19.94
CA ASN A 125 14.52 -7.89 -20.65
C ASN A 125 13.61 -6.98 -21.48
N SER A 126 12.53 -6.46 -20.88
CA SER A 126 11.58 -5.58 -21.54
C SER A 126 11.61 -4.17 -20.96
N ALA A 127 11.38 -3.17 -21.81
CA ALA A 127 11.31 -1.77 -21.42
C ALA A 127 10.05 -1.13 -22.03
N THR A 128 9.21 -0.52 -21.20
CA THR A 128 8.09 0.30 -21.64
C THR A 128 8.42 1.78 -21.42
N LYS A 129 8.29 2.59 -22.46
CA LYS A 129 8.36 4.05 -22.38
C LYS A 129 6.94 4.61 -22.47
N VAL A 130 6.56 5.41 -21.48
CA VAL A 130 5.29 6.13 -21.44
C VAL A 130 5.57 7.62 -21.55
N THR A 131 4.98 8.27 -22.55
CA THR A 131 5.03 9.74 -22.72
C THR A 131 3.76 10.36 -22.15
N ILE A 132 3.87 11.30 -21.21
CA ILE A 132 2.74 12.01 -20.58
C ILE A 132 2.41 13.28 -21.39
N PRO A 133 1.22 13.38 -22.03
CA PRO A 133 0.80 14.57 -22.75
C PRO A 133 0.75 15.84 -21.89
N ASP A 134 1.08 16.98 -22.49
CA ASP A 134 1.05 18.32 -21.84
C ASP A 134 -0.30 18.63 -21.19
N GLY A 135 -1.41 18.25 -21.84
CA GLY A 135 -2.77 18.51 -21.33
C GLY A 135 -3.02 17.85 -19.98
N LEU A 136 -2.63 16.58 -19.82
CA LEU A 136 -2.80 15.84 -18.57
C LEU A 136 -1.86 16.36 -17.47
N ALA A 137 -0.63 16.76 -17.83
CA ALA A 137 0.31 17.37 -16.90
C ALA A 137 -0.22 18.72 -16.37
N LYS A 138 -0.80 19.56 -17.23
CA LYS A 138 -1.40 20.85 -16.85
C LYS A 138 -2.67 20.68 -16.04
N GLU A 139 -3.59 19.79 -16.43
CA GLU A 139 -4.82 19.51 -15.69
C GLU A 139 -4.53 19.06 -14.25
N HIS A 140 -3.50 18.24 -14.05
CA HIS A 140 -3.06 17.83 -12.72
C HIS A 140 -2.47 19.00 -11.90
N GLN A 141 -1.64 19.85 -12.53
CA GLN A 141 -1.05 21.04 -11.90
C GLN A 141 -2.06 22.13 -11.57
N GLU A 142 -3.16 22.25 -12.32
CA GLU A 142 -4.24 23.19 -12.01
C GLU A 142 -5.08 22.65 -10.85
N LYS A 143 -5.51 21.39 -10.91
CA LYS A 143 -6.24 20.73 -9.81
C LYS A 143 -5.47 20.68 -8.50
N SER A 144 -4.14 20.70 -8.51
CA SER A 144 -3.32 20.74 -7.28
C SER A 144 -3.13 22.15 -6.71
N LYS A 145 -3.50 23.23 -7.42
CA LYS A 145 -3.39 24.61 -6.92
C LYS A 145 -4.59 25.04 -6.08
N ASP A 146 -5.77 24.51 -6.37
CA ASP A 146 -7.02 24.85 -5.68
C ASP A 146 -7.20 24.12 -4.33
N VAL A 147 -6.20 23.33 -3.91
CA VAL A 147 -6.25 22.45 -2.75
C VAL A 147 -5.38 23.01 -1.63
N ASP A 148 -6.02 23.61 -0.61
CA ASP A 148 -5.36 24.02 0.62
C ASP A 148 -4.94 22.78 1.46
N PRO A 149 -3.63 22.60 1.73
CA PRO A 149 -3.15 21.47 2.54
C PRO A 149 -3.67 21.47 3.98
N ALA A 150 -4.02 22.62 4.56
CA ALA A 150 -4.57 22.69 5.92
C ALA A 150 -6.02 22.17 5.97
N THR A 151 -6.83 22.52 4.97
CA THR A 151 -8.16 21.95 4.77
C THR A 151 -8.10 20.44 4.51
N VAL A 152 -7.19 19.98 3.64
CA VAL A 152 -6.99 18.54 3.39
C VAL A 152 -6.55 17.79 4.65
N ALA A 153 -5.58 18.32 5.40
CA ALA A 153 -5.17 17.75 6.69
C ALA A 153 -6.39 17.61 7.60
N SER A 154 -7.17 18.68 7.77
CA SER A 154 -8.33 18.72 8.64
C SER A 154 -9.41 17.71 8.24
N GLU A 155 -9.73 17.59 6.94
CA GLU A 155 -10.71 16.62 6.44
C GLU A 155 -10.24 15.16 6.57
N LEU A 156 -8.97 14.87 6.25
CA LEU A 156 -8.40 13.53 6.38
C LEU A 156 -8.37 13.09 7.85
N LEU A 157 -7.81 13.94 8.71
CA LEU A 157 -7.74 13.70 10.15
C LEU A 157 -9.14 13.60 10.78
N GLY A 158 -10.11 14.39 10.29
CA GLY A 158 -11.49 14.35 10.73
C GLY A 158 -12.15 12.99 10.48
N LYS A 159 -12.14 12.51 9.23
CA LYS A 159 -12.71 11.20 8.85
C LYS A 159 -12.02 10.05 9.57
N VAL A 160 -10.70 10.09 9.62
CA VAL A 160 -9.91 9.11 10.36
C VAL A 160 -10.30 9.11 11.84
N ARG A 161 -10.58 10.28 12.43
CA ARG A 161 -11.06 10.39 13.82
C ARG A 161 -12.47 9.82 14.07
N GLU A 162 -13.18 9.35 13.05
CA GLU A 162 -14.49 8.72 13.22
C GLU A 162 -14.34 7.28 13.73
N SER A 163 -13.48 6.47 13.12
CA SER A 163 -13.14 5.11 13.54
C SER A 163 -12.04 5.03 14.60
N SER A 164 -11.46 6.19 14.95
CA SER A 164 -10.11 6.25 15.53
C SER A 164 -9.90 7.57 16.38
N THR A 165 -8.96 7.74 17.33
CA THR A 165 -8.49 9.05 17.94
C THR A 165 -6.96 9.37 17.78
N ILE A 166 -6.49 10.41 17.04
CA ILE A 166 -5.07 10.56 16.53
C ILE A 166 -4.00 11.08 17.54
N ALA A 167 -2.76 10.51 17.54
CA ALA A 167 -1.64 10.89 18.44
C ALA A 167 -0.21 10.81 17.84
N VAL A 168 0.70 11.68 18.34
CA VAL A 168 2.18 11.57 18.19
C VAL A 168 2.73 10.99 19.51
N SER A 169 3.37 9.82 19.46
CA SER A 169 3.73 9.03 20.65
C SER A 169 5.24 8.78 20.71
N GLY A 170 5.99 9.85 20.96
CA GLY A 170 7.43 9.82 21.10
C GLY A 170 8.18 10.00 19.79
N THR A 171 9.43 9.56 19.76
CA THR A 171 10.38 9.80 18.68
C THR A 171 11.18 8.55 18.37
N ALA A 172 11.74 8.49 17.18
CA ALA A 172 12.59 7.40 16.71
C ALA A 172 13.83 7.93 16.00
N SER A 173 14.85 7.08 15.86
CA SER A 173 15.90 7.25 14.87
C SER A 173 15.67 6.25 13.74
N VAL A 174 15.61 6.74 12.49
CA VAL A 174 15.47 5.92 11.28
C VAL A 174 16.53 6.35 10.28
N ALA A 175 17.35 5.41 9.79
CA ALA A 175 18.47 5.69 8.89
C ALA A 175 19.38 6.86 9.36
N ASN A 176 19.67 6.93 10.67
CA ASN A 176 20.41 8.01 11.36
C ASN A 176 19.72 9.40 11.35
N ARG A 177 18.40 9.43 11.22
CA ARG A 177 17.61 10.67 11.25
C ARG A 177 16.55 10.64 12.33
N SER A 178 16.39 11.76 13.02
CA SER A 178 15.37 11.94 14.05
C SER A 178 13.99 12.03 13.42
N ALA A 179 13.01 11.36 14.01
CA ALA A 179 11.65 11.32 13.50
C ALA A 179 10.62 11.37 14.64
N TYR A 180 9.50 12.02 14.38
CA TYR A 180 8.28 11.92 15.20
C TYR A 180 7.58 10.60 14.90
N GLU A 181 7.15 9.85 15.92
CA GLU A 181 6.30 8.68 15.72
C GLU A 181 4.82 9.07 15.77
N LEU A 182 4.20 9.21 14.59
CA LEU A 182 2.74 9.27 14.47
C LEU A 182 2.20 7.83 14.63
N VAL A 183 1.29 7.60 15.58
CA VAL A 183 0.78 6.25 15.89
C VAL A 183 -0.67 6.09 15.44
N LEU A 184 -1.03 4.85 15.08
CA LEU A 184 -2.22 4.50 14.32
C LEU A 184 -3.07 3.27 14.75
N THR A 185 -3.59 3.25 15.99
CA THR A 185 -4.52 2.29 16.62
C THR A 185 -5.97 2.35 16.07
N PRO A 186 -6.81 1.31 16.21
CA PRO A 186 -8.27 1.41 16.04
C PRO A 186 -9.01 1.91 17.30
N LYS A 187 -10.26 2.40 17.21
CA LYS A 187 -11.13 2.55 18.41
C LYS A 187 -11.53 1.17 18.97
N PRO A 188 -11.86 1.05 20.27
CA PRO A 188 -12.36 -0.21 20.86
C PRO A 188 -13.69 -0.73 20.27
N THR A 189 -14.39 0.08 19.48
CA THR A 189 -15.59 -0.31 18.73
C THR A 189 -15.29 -1.04 17.42
N GLU A 190 -14.05 -0.95 16.94
CA GLU A 190 -13.63 -1.53 15.67
C GLU A 190 -13.26 -3.02 15.83
N ARG A 191 -13.81 -3.86 14.97
CA ARG A 191 -13.59 -5.29 14.81
C ARG A 191 -12.50 -5.54 13.76
N THR A 192 -11.26 -5.20 14.11
CA THR A 192 -10.08 -5.40 13.25
C THR A 192 -9.02 -6.29 13.89
N LEU A 193 -8.22 -6.97 13.07
CA LEU A 193 -7.06 -7.74 13.51
C LEU A 193 -5.81 -6.87 13.72
N LEU A 194 -5.84 -5.61 13.29
CA LEU A 194 -4.75 -4.66 13.49
C LEU A 194 -4.80 -4.05 14.90
N ARG A 195 -3.63 -3.90 15.51
CA ARG A 195 -3.44 -3.23 16.80
C ARG A 195 -3.10 -1.77 16.61
N GLU A 196 -2.17 -1.47 15.71
CA GLU A 196 -1.81 -0.12 15.32
C GLU A 196 -0.97 -0.14 14.03
N ILE A 197 -0.97 0.97 13.30
CA ILE A 197 0.09 1.34 12.35
C ILE A 197 1.02 2.35 13.08
N ARG A 198 2.26 2.53 12.63
CA ARG A 198 3.17 3.58 13.10
C ARG A 198 3.86 4.21 11.89
N VAL A 199 4.00 5.52 11.88
CA VAL A 199 4.68 6.27 10.83
C VAL A 199 5.75 7.16 11.47
N ALA A 200 7.02 6.88 11.18
CA ALA A 200 8.12 7.75 11.58
C ALA A 200 8.28 8.86 10.55
N ILE A 201 8.10 10.12 10.95
CA ILE A 201 8.12 11.31 10.08
C ILE A 201 9.33 12.18 10.44
N ASP A 202 10.20 12.45 9.47
CA ASP A 202 11.46 13.18 9.65
C ASP A 202 11.30 14.57 10.31
N ASP A 203 12.16 14.89 11.26
CA ASP A 203 12.08 16.13 12.06
C ASP A 203 12.42 17.41 11.28
N GLN A 204 13.06 17.29 10.11
CA GLN A 204 13.48 18.41 9.27
C GLN A 204 12.69 18.49 7.95
N THR A 205 12.64 17.39 7.21
CA THR A 205 12.07 17.31 5.85
C THR A 205 10.61 16.88 5.84
N ARG A 206 10.09 16.36 6.96
CA ARG A 206 8.76 15.71 7.08
C ARG A 206 8.54 14.53 6.14
N LEU A 207 9.59 13.98 5.54
CA LEU A 207 9.49 12.74 4.77
C LEU A 207 9.11 11.57 5.70
N PRO A 208 8.12 10.72 5.38
CA PRO A 208 7.92 9.46 6.07
C PRO A 208 9.12 8.53 5.85
N LEU A 209 9.80 8.15 6.93
CA LEU A 209 11.01 7.32 6.91
C LEU A 209 10.74 5.84 7.21
N ARG A 210 9.66 5.54 7.95
CA ARG A 210 9.22 4.17 8.27
C ARG A 210 7.71 4.11 8.38
N VAL A 211 7.11 3.03 7.88
CA VAL A 211 5.74 2.60 8.17
C VAL A 211 5.80 1.19 8.75
N THR A 212 5.19 0.99 9.91
CA THR A 212 5.14 -0.30 10.61
C THR A 212 3.68 -0.66 10.88
N VAL A 213 3.23 -1.87 10.55
CA VAL A 213 1.87 -2.38 10.80
C VAL A 213 1.98 -3.49 11.83
N LEU A 214 1.27 -3.35 12.96
CA LEU A 214 1.31 -4.29 14.07
C LEU A 214 -0.07 -4.92 14.29
N ALA A 215 -0.09 -6.25 14.42
CA ALA A 215 -1.30 -7.03 14.65
C ALA A 215 -1.63 -7.15 16.15
N ASN A 216 -2.88 -7.52 16.44
CA ASN A 216 -3.28 -7.96 17.77
C ASN A 216 -2.66 -9.33 18.08
N GLY A 217 -2.20 -9.53 19.30
CA GLY A 217 -1.58 -10.78 19.75
C GLY A 217 -0.11 -11.00 19.35
N THR A 218 0.53 -10.07 18.62
CA THR A 218 1.98 -10.13 18.31
C THR A 218 2.74 -8.90 18.82
N SER A 219 4.00 -9.11 19.20
CA SER A 219 4.95 -8.05 19.53
C SER A 219 5.77 -7.60 18.31
N SER A 220 6.02 -8.51 17.35
CA SER A 220 6.64 -8.17 16.07
C SER A 220 5.65 -7.44 15.14
N PRO A 221 6.16 -6.52 14.29
CA PRO A 221 5.42 -6.04 13.12
C PRO A 221 5.02 -7.19 12.20
N ALA A 222 3.84 -7.07 11.60
CA ALA A 222 3.42 -7.95 10.51
C ALA A 222 3.82 -7.40 9.13
N LEU A 223 4.00 -6.08 9.02
CA LEU A 223 4.65 -5.43 7.88
C LEU A 223 5.50 -4.27 8.40
N GLU A 224 6.69 -4.10 7.87
CA GLU A 224 7.48 -2.88 8.01
C GLU A 224 8.09 -2.48 6.68
N VAL A 225 7.99 -1.19 6.35
CA VAL A 225 8.65 -0.55 5.22
C VAL A 225 9.47 0.59 5.79
N SER A 226 10.80 0.49 5.75
CA SER A 226 11.70 1.47 6.37
C SER A 226 12.86 1.82 5.46
N PHE A 227 13.25 3.09 5.44
CA PHE A 227 14.59 3.44 4.97
C PHE A 227 15.63 2.79 5.89
N SER A 228 16.58 2.07 5.31
CA SER A 228 17.81 1.61 5.98
C SER A 228 18.96 2.59 5.78
N GLU A 229 18.95 3.34 4.68
CA GLU A 229 19.91 4.40 4.36
C GLU A 229 19.15 5.54 3.66
N ILE A 230 19.45 6.80 3.99
CA ILE A 230 18.94 7.97 3.24
C ILE A 230 19.97 9.11 3.28
N ASN A 231 20.18 9.76 2.15
CA ASN A 231 21.10 10.87 1.96
C ASN A 231 20.41 12.02 1.21
N PHE A 232 20.16 13.13 1.92
CA PHE A 232 19.58 14.34 1.34
C PHE A 232 20.66 15.17 0.65
N ALA A 233 20.82 14.94 -0.65
CA ALA A 233 21.80 15.60 -1.50
C ALA A 233 21.26 15.77 -2.92
N ALA A 234 21.74 16.81 -3.62
CA ALA A 234 21.43 17.02 -5.03
C ALA A 234 21.88 15.81 -5.87
N GLN A 235 20.96 15.28 -6.68
CA GLN A 235 21.20 14.11 -7.52
C GLN A 235 21.68 14.55 -8.92
N PRO A 236 22.71 13.91 -9.50
CA PRO A 236 23.15 14.22 -10.85
C PRO A 236 22.06 13.87 -11.87
N ALA A 237 21.87 14.72 -12.89
CA ALA A 237 20.78 14.55 -13.86
C ALA A 237 20.80 13.19 -14.58
N SER A 238 21.99 12.61 -14.79
CA SER A 238 22.21 11.30 -15.39
C SER A 238 21.64 10.13 -14.57
N ASN A 239 21.38 10.29 -13.26
CA ASN A 239 20.68 9.26 -12.48
C ASN A 239 19.23 9.03 -12.97
N PHE A 240 18.66 10.03 -13.66
CA PHE A 240 17.30 10.02 -14.20
C PHE A 240 17.26 9.85 -15.72
N GLU A 241 18.40 9.56 -16.34
CA GLU A 241 18.47 9.12 -17.72
C GLU A 241 18.39 7.60 -17.77
N PHE A 242 17.56 7.07 -18.68
CA PHE A 242 17.40 5.63 -18.85
C PHE A 242 17.62 5.25 -20.32
N THR A 243 18.56 4.34 -20.53
CA THR A 243 18.84 3.72 -21.82
C THR A 243 18.56 2.22 -21.67
N PRO A 244 17.60 1.65 -22.42
CA PRO A 244 17.32 0.22 -22.38
C PRO A 244 18.59 -0.62 -22.64
N PRO A 245 18.84 -1.69 -21.87
CA PRO A 245 19.97 -2.58 -22.09
C PRO A 245 20.01 -3.19 -23.51
N LYS A 246 21.19 -3.64 -23.95
CA LYS A 246 21.35 -4.24 -25.28
C LYS A 246 20.43 -5.45 -25.44
N GLY A 247 19.61 -5.44 -26.50
CA GLY A 247 18.65 -6.50 -26.79
C GLY A 247 17.34 -6.41 -26.01
N ALA A 248 17.12 -5.35 -25.23
CA ALA A 248 15.85 -5.16 -24.54
C ALA A 248 14.69 -4.95 -25.53
N LYS A 249 13.54 -5.59 -25.25
CA LYS A 249 12.30 -5.40 -26.02
C LYS A 249 11.66 -4.07 -25.61
N VAL A 250 11.83 -3.04 -26.43
CA VAL A 250 11.26 -1.71 -26.20
C VAL A 250 9.81 -1.64 -26.72
N THR A 251 8.91 -1.12 -25.90
CA THR A 251 7.53 -0.76 -26.26
C THR A 251 7.32 0.73 -25.93
N GLU A 252 6.90 1.54 -26.90
CA GLU A 252 6.55 2.95 -26.64
C GLU A 252 5.03 3.12 -26.57
N LYS A 253 4.57 3.95 -25.64
CA LYS A 253 3.16 4.31 -25.42
C LYS A 253 3.04 5.81 -25.13
N THR A 254 1.91 6.38 -25.48
CA THR A 254 1.45 7.68 -24.97
C THR A 254 0.45 7.41 -23.85
N ALA A 255 0.48 8.18 -22.77
CA ALA A 255 -0.52 8.11 -21.72
C ALA A 255 -1.84 8.69 -22.23
N GLU A 256 -2.76 7.82 -22.63
CA GLU A 256 -4.09 8.18 -23.12
C GLU A 256 -5.15 7.88 -22.05
N VAL A 257 -6.08 8.81 -21.85
CA VAL A 257 -7.32 8.55 -21.10
C VAL A 257 -8.31 7.90 -22.05
N ASP A 258 -8.04 6.64 -22.42
CA ASP A 258 -8.93 5.84 -23.28
C ASP A 258 -10.31 5.70 -22.59
N PRO A 259 -11.41 6.14 -23.23
CA PRO A 259 -12.77 5.95 -22.71
C PRO A 259 -13.08 4.50 -22.34
N LYS A 260 -12.55 3.51 -23.06
CA LYS A 260 -12.74 2.08 -22.77
C LYS A 260 -12.01 1.65 -21.50
N ASN A 261 -10.81 2.15 -21.26
CA ASN A 261 -10.09 1.89 -20.00
C ASN A 261 -10.80 2.57 -18.82
N ARG A 262 -11.44 3.72 -19.06
CA ARG A 262 -12.30 4.37 -18.07
C ARG A 262 -13.57 3.56 -17.79
N GLU A 263 -14.27 3.09 -18.82
CA GLU A 263 -15.43 2.20 -18.67
C GLU A 263 -15.07 0.90 -17.95
N LEU A 264 -13.95 0.27 -18.30
CA LEU A 264 -13.42 -0.93 -17.63
C LEU A 264 -13.06 -0.65 -16.17
N ALA A 265 -12.51 0.53 -15.86
CA ALA A 265 -12.22 0.94 -14.48
C ALA A 265 -13.50 1.25 -13.68
N GLU A 266 -14.53 1.86 -14.28
CA GLU A 266 -15.83 2.04 -13.63
C GLU A 266 -16.58 0.71 -13.44
N GLN A 267 -16.44 -0.23 -14.38
CA GLN A 267 -17.00 -1.59 -14.25
C GLN A 267 -16.27 -2.38 -13.15
N ALA A 268 -14.94 -2.32 -13.09
CA ALA A 268 -14.17 -2.90 -11.99
C ALA A 268 -14.54 -2.29 -10.63
N LYS A 269 -14.87 -0.99 -10.58
CA LYS A 269 -15.42 -0.33 -9.38
C LYS A 269 -16.85 -0.74 -9.04
N SER A 270 -17.68 -1.16 -10.02
CA SER A 270 -19.02 -1.69 -9.71
C SER A 270 -19.00 -3.15 -9.25
N ASP A 271 -18.02 -3.92 -9.73
CA ASP A 271 -17.83 -5.33 -9.38
C ASP A 271 -17.09 -5.52 -8.04
N ILE A 272 -16.51 -4.44 -7.49
CA ILE A 272 -15.88 -4.37 -6.17
C ILE A 272 -16.73 -3.49 -5.25
N LYS A 273 -17.31 -4.07 -4.19
CA LYS A 273 -18.07 -3.34 -3.17
C LYS A 273 -17.24 -3.20 -1.88
N VAL A 274 -17.23 -2.00 -1.32
CA VAL A 274 -16.75 -1.75 0.05
C VAL A 274 -17.92 -1.93 1.01
N VAL A 275 -17.74 -2.72 2.07
CA VAL A 275 -18.76 -2.98 3.09
C VAL A 275 -18.16 -2.75 4.48
N GLY A 276 -18.89 -2.06 5.35
CA GLY A 276 -18.36 -1.54 6.61
C GLY A 276 -17.76 -0.15 6.43
N ASP A 277 -17.33 0.42 7.55
CA ASP A 277 -16.69 1.73 7.66
C ASP A 277 -15.41 1.57 8.51
N GLY A 278 -14.48 2.52 8.44
CA GLY A 278 -13.30 2.52 9.32
C GLY A 278 -12.40 1.28 9.14
N TRP A 279 -11.99 0.67 10.25
CA TRP A 279 -11.17 -0.55 10.27
C TRP A 279 -12.01 -1.82 10.10
N ASP A 280 -13.34 -1.73 10.24
CA ASP A 280 -14.32 -2.81 10.00
C ASP A 280 -14.59 -3.04 8.50
N THR A 281 -13.80 -2.41 7.65
CA THR A 281 -13.97 -2.43 6.20
C THR A 281 -13.56 -3.77 5.60
N ALA A 282 -14.50 -4.40 4.89
CA ALA A 282 -14.27 -5.54 4.01
C ALA A 282 -14.49 -5.12 2.55
N ILE A 283 -13.55 -5.51 1.68
CA ILE A 283 -13.70 -5.40 0.22
C ILE A 283 -14.30 -6.71 -0.26
N THR A 284 -15.46 -6.64 -0.91
CA THR A 284 -16.13 -7.80 -1.52
C THR A 284 -16.20 -7.64 -3.04
N GLY A 285 -16.32 -8.76 -3.75
CA GLY A 285 -16.48 -8.73 -5.20
C GLY A 285 -16.70 -10.12 -5.76
N LYS A 286 -16.56 -10.28 -7.09
CA LYS A 286 -16.63 -11.58 -7.75
C LYS A 286 -15.45 -11.79 -8.68
N ILE A 287 -14.83 -12.96 -8.62
CA ILE A 287 -13.74 -13.32 -9.56
C ILE A 287 -14.34 -13.51 -10.96
N PRO A 288 -13.79 -12.87 -12.01
CA PRO A 288 -14.24 -13.08 -13.38
C PRO A 288 -14.18 -14.55 -13.81
N ALA A 289 -15.19 -15.00 -14.55
CA ALA A 289 -15.31 -16.40 -14.96
C ALA A 289 -14.16 -16.85 -15.88
N ASP A 290 -13.59 -15.95 -16.68
CA ASP A 290 -12.42 -16.24 -17.52
C ASP A 290 -11.14 -16.37 -16.67
N ALA A 291 -10.99 -15.59 -15.60
CA ALA A 291 -9.88 -15.71 -14.66
C ALA A 291 -9.92 -17.04 -13.91
N LEU A 292 -11.10 -17.48 -13.44
CA LEU A 292 -11.30 -18.82 -12.87
C LEU A 292 -10.98 -19.93 -13.88
N THR A 293 -11.38 -19.75 -15.15
CA THR A 293 -11.11 -20.71 -16.23
C THR A 293 -9.59 -20.83 -16.50
N LYS A 294 -8.88 -19.69 -16.57
CA LYS A 294 -7.42 -19.65 -16.74
C LYS A 294 -6.69 -20.29 -15.55
N ALA A 295 -7.14 -20.03 -14.32
CA ALA A 295 -6.58 -20.64 -13.11
C ALA A 295 -6.74 -22.18 -13.11
N GLY A 296 -7.89 -22.70 -13.53
CA GLY A 296 -8.12 -24.15 -13.70
C GLY A 296 -7.32 -24.81 -14.83
N GLN A 297 -6.70 -24.01 -15.71
CA GLN A 297 -5.81 -24.47 -16.79
C GLN A 297 -4.32 -24.25 -16.45
N ALA A 298 -4.00 -23.75 -15.24
CA ALA A 298 -2.63 -23.54 -14.80
C ALA A 298 -1.83 -24.85 -14.78
N LYS A 299 -0.55 -24.74 -15.16
CA LYS A 299 0.41 -25.84 -15.15
C LYS A 299 1.62 -25.47 -14.31
N ASP A 300 2.23 -26.46 -13.69
CA ASP A 300 3.52 -26.31 -13.02
C ASP A 300 4.69 -26.27 -14.02
N GLU A 301 5.91 -26.09 -13.52
CA GLU A 301 7.12 -26.01 -14.36
C GLU A 301 7.40 -27.34 -15.10
N GLU A 302 6.90 -28.47 -14.59
CA GLU A 302 6.94 -29.77 -15.27
C GLU A 302 5.75 -30.02 -16.21
N GLY A 303 4.87 -29.03 -16.41
CA GLY A 303 3.77 -29.05 -17.37
C GLY A 303 2.52 -29.85 -16.93
N ARG A 304 2.46 -30.29 -15.67
CA ARG A 304 1.32 -30.99 -15.07
C ARG A 304 0.23 -29.99 -14.70
N GLN A 305 -1.03 -30.38 -14.84
CA GLN A 305 -2.16 -29.53 -14.49
C GLN A 305 -2.26 -29.38 -12.96
N VAL A 306 -2.32 -28.14 -12.50
CA VAL A 306 -2.47 -27.79 -11.09
C VAL A 306 -3.97 -27.69 -10.78
N ASP A 307 -4.45 -28.40 -9.76
CA ASP A 307 -5.81 -28.19 -9.23
C ASP A 307 -5.81 -27.04 -8.20
N PRO A 308 -6.44 -25.89 -8.49
CA PRO A 308 -6.48 -24.76 -7.57
C PRO A 308 -7.22 -25.09 -6.27
N LYS A 309 -8.21 -26.01 -6.30
CA LYS A 309 -8.95 -26.40 -5.09
C LYS A 309 -8.11 -27.28 -4.17
N ALA A 310 -7.33 -28.22 -4.72
CA ALA A 310 -6.40 -29.04 -3.95
C ALA A 310 -5.16 -28.28 -3.43
N LEU A 311 -4.84 -27.11 -3.99
CA LEU A 311 -3.90 -26.16 -3.39
C LEU A 311 -4.57 -25.34 -2.29
N LEU A 312 -5.75 -24.76 -2.55
CA LEU A 312 -6.46 -23.91 -1.59
C LEU A 312 -6.79 -24.68 -0.29
N SER A 313 -7.21 -25.94 -0.39
CA SER A 313 -7.55 -26.79 0.76
C SER A 313 -6.38 -27.12 1.70
N ARG A 314 -5.12 -26.82 1.31
CA ARG A 314 -3.93 -26.96 2.18
C ARG A 314 -3.74 -25.78 3.13
N PHE A 315 -4.30 -24.63 2.80
CA PHE A 315 -4.06 -23.35 3.50
C PHE A 315 -5.35 -22.64 3.92
N ALA A 316 -6.51 -23.10 3.44
CA ALA A 316 -7.81 -22.54 3.75
C ALA A 316 -8.71 -23.54 4.50
N LYS A 317 -9.48 -23.04 5.45
CA LYS A 317 -10.48 -23.77 6.24
C LYS A 317 -11.82 -23.73 5.48
N PRO A 318 -12.52 -24.87 5.27
CA PRO A 318 -13.87 -24.85 4.74
C PRO A 318 -14.82 -24.20 5.76
N VAL A 319 -15.67 -23.29 5.28
CA VAL A 319 -16.61 -22.50 6.08
C VAL A 319 -17.96 -22.38 5.36
N SER A 320 -19.03 -22.15 6.12
CA SER A 320 -20.36 -21.91 5.57
C SER A 320 -21.19 -20.99 6.47
N GLY A 321 -22.21 -20.36 5.91
CA GLY A 321 -23.12 -19.45 6.61
C GLY A 321 -24.30 -19.04 5.73
N ALA A 322 -25.03 -17.99 6.14
CA ALA A 322 -26.19 -17.49 5.38
C ALA A 322 -25.84 -16.99 3.97
N TRP A 323 -24.56 -16.68 3.71
CA TRP A 323 -24.04 -16.27 2.41
C TRP A 323 -23.65 -17.45 1.50
N GLY A 324 -23.72 -18.71 1.95
CA GLY A 324 -23.32 -19.91 1.21
C GLY A 324 -22.17 -20.68 1.85
N SER A 325 -21.40 -21.39 1.04
CA SER A 325 -20.20 -22.16 1.43
C SER A 325 -18.96 -21.64 0.71
N GLY A 326 -17.79 -21.89 1.30
CA GLY A 326 -16.51 -21.48 0.72
C GLY A 326 -15.30 -21.82 1.59
N TRP A 327 -14.21 -21.12 1.29
CA TRP A 327 -12.88 -21.33 1.87
C TRP A 327 -12.39 -20.04 2.53
N LEU A 328 -12.03 -20.14 3.80
CA LEU A 328 -11.45 -19.05 4.60
C LEU A 328 -9.94 -19.22 4.69
N VAL A 329 -9.21 -18.18 4.30
CA VAL A 329 -7.79 -17.97 4.62
C VAL A 329 -7.71 -16.93 5.73
N THR A 330 -6.89 -17.16 6.74
CA THR A 330 -6.62 -16.21 7.83
C THR A 330 -5.12 -15.95 7.93
N THR A 331 -4.76 -14.71 8.23
CA THR A 331 -3.38 -14.25 8.40
C THR A 331 -3.24 -13.52 9.73
N LYS A 332 -2.04 -13.01 10.07
CA LYS A 332 -1.85 -12.22 11.30
C LYS A 332 -2.62 -10.89 11.27
N VAL A 333 -2.86 -10.32 10.09
CA VAL A 333 -3.42 -8.96 9.92
C VAL A 333 -4.82 -8.93 9.32
N GLY A 334 -5.30 -10.04 8.77
CA GLY A 334 -6.47 -10.03 7.92
C GLY A 334 -7.02 -11.41 7.63
N SER A 335 -8.20 -11.42 7.03
CA SER A 335 -8.89 -12.62 6.60
C SER A 335 -9.32 -12.47 5.14
N GLY A 336 -9.51 -13.60 4.45
CA GLY A 336 -10.08 -13.65 3.11
C GLY A 336 -10.99 -14.86 2.96
N VAL A 337 -12.19 -14.67 2.43
CA VAL A 337 -13.15 -15.73 2.12
C VAL A 337 -13.35 -15.79 0.61
N LEU A 338 -13.21 -16.97 0.03
CA LEU A 338 -13.61 -17.27 -1.34
C LEU A 338 -14.78 -18.25 -1.32
N THR A 339 -15.95 -17.80 -1.79
CA THR A 339 -17.17 -18.61 -1.86
C THR A 339 -17.13 -19.57 -3.06
N ASP A 340 -17.87 -20.68 -2.97
CA ASP A 340 -17.98 -21.66 -4.06
C ASP A 340 -18.62 -21.10 -5.35
N ASP A 341 -19.36 -19.99 -5.27
CA ASP A 341 -19.96 -19.29 -6.43
C ASP A 341 -19.05 -18.24 -7.08
N GLY A 342 -17.83 -18.06 -6.56
CA GLY A 342 -16.80 -17.16 -7.07
C GLY A 342 -16.83 -15.74 -6.47
N ARG A 343 -17.78 -15.41 -5.58
CA ARG A 343 -17.66 -14.19 -4.75
C ARG A 343 -16.52 -14.31 -3.76
N TYR A 344 -15.89 -13.20 -3.44
CA TYR A 344 -14.88 -13.10 -2.38
C TYR A 344 -15.17 -11.94 -1.42
N ALA A 345 -14.59 -12.02 -0.23
CA ALA A 345 -14.47 -10.91 0.72
C ALA A 345 -13.08 -10.93 1.36
N VAL A 346 -12.43 -9.78 1.50
CA VAL A 346 -11.10 -9.63 2.09
C VAL A 346 -11.02 -8.34 2.90
N GLY A 347 -10.32 -8.39 4.03
CA GLY A 347 -10.14 -7.20 4.88
C GLY A 347 -9.22 -7.47 6.06
N ALA A 348 -8.79 -6.40 6.73
CA ALA A 348 -7.95 -6.46 7.93
C ALA A 348 -8.77 -6.83 9.20
N VAL A 349 -9.70 -7.78 9.05
CA VAL A 349 -10.82 -8.01 9.97
C VAL A 349 -10.98 -9.51 10.31
N PRO A 350 -11.65 -9.85 11.44
CA PRO A 350 -12.03 -11.22 11.76
C PRO A 350 -12.99 -11.85 10.73
N GLU A 351 -13.06 -13.18 10.70
CA GLU A 351 -13.90 -13.96 9.77
C GLU A 351 -15.39 -13.53 9.82
N GLN A 352 -15.89 -13.11 10.98
CA GLN A 352 -17.29 -12.71 11.19
C GLN A 352 -17.67 -11.47 10.36
N VAL A 353 -16.77 -10.47 10.27
CA VAL A 353 -17.00 -9.25 9.49
C VAL A 353 -17.09 -9.57 8.00
N LEU A 354 -16.28 -10.52 7.51
CA LEU A 354 -16.36 -10.99 6.13
C LEU A 354 -17.66 -11.76 5.85
N PHE A 355 -18.14 -12.54 6.81
CA PHE A 355 -19.41 -13.27 6.68
C PHE A 355 -20.61 -12.30 6.64
N GLU A 356 -20.60 -11.25 7.45
CA GLU A 356 -21.58 -10.16 7.39
C GLU A 356 -21.51 -9.45 6.03
N ALA A 357 -20.30 -9.12 5.56
CA ALA A 357 -20.09 -8.44 4.27
C ALA A 357 -20.56 -9.28 3.07
N LEU A 358 -20.38 -10.60 3.10
CA LEU A 358 -20.87 -11.53 2.07
C LEU A 358 -22.38 -11.78 2.13
N ALA A 359 -23.02 -11.48 3.27
CA ALA A 359 -24.47 -11.59 3.46
C ALA A 359 -25.21 -10.28 3.14
N ALA A 360 -24.51 -9.13 3.12
CA ALA A 360 -25.03 -7.86 2.64
C ALA A 360 -25.34 -7.94 1.13
N LYS A 361 -26.52 -7.45 0.73
CA LYS A 361 -27.03 -7.48 -0.65
C LYS A 361 -26.63 -6.23 -1.44
#